data_AF-A0A2A8V9M3-F1
#
_entry.id   AF-A0A2A8V9M3-F1
#
_cell.length_a   1.000
_cell.length_b   1.000
_cell.length_c   1.000
_cell.angle_alpha   90.00
_cell.angle_beta   90.00
_cell.angle_gamma   90.00
#
_symmetry.space_group_name_H-M   'P 1'
#
loop_
_entity.id
_entity.type
_entity.pdbx_description
1 polymer ?
#
loop_
_entity_poly.entity_id
_entity_poly.type
_entity_poly.pdbx_seq_one_letter_code
_entity_poly.pdbx_strand_id
1 'polypeptide(L)'
;MKNTKPNKPIKIGINVLFLSLILGAGMIFFDDDYQNDHKGWILLLIFWGIRSVISLIKNVRDVNKVLVVADLLLITLAVGFLCWQAIGNWS
;
A
#
# COMPACT_ATOMS: atom_id res chain seq x y z
N MET A 1 23.35 -11.21 13.99
CA MET A 1 22.15 -11.11 13.14
C MET A 1 22.58 -10.84 11.71
N LYS A 2 22.15 -11.64 10.72
CA LYS A 2 22.58 -11.52 9.32
C LYS A 2 21.97 -10.27 8.71
N ASN A 3 22.78 -9.24 8.47
CA ASN A 3 22.39 -8.01 7.77
C ASN A 3 22.15 -8.33 6.27
N THR A 4 20.98 -8.87 5.95
CA THR A 4 20.54 -9.00 4.55
C THR A 4 20.07 -7.62 4.10
N LYS A 5 20.98 -6.87 3.47
CA LYS A 5 20.58 -5.74 2.62
C LYS A 5 19.59 -6.29 1.58
N PRO A 6 18.46 -5.63 1.29
CA PRO A 6 17.55 -6.11 0.26
C PRO A 6 18.33 -6.29 -1.04
N ASN A 7 18.31 -7.52 -1.58
CA ASN A 7 19.02 -7.88 -2.79
C ASN A 7 18.53 -6.93 -3.90
N LYS A 8 19.44 -6.34 -4.69
CA LYS A 8 19.10 -5.45 -5.83
C LYS A 8 17.86 -5.89 -6.64
N PRO A 9 17.68 -7.17 -7.00
CA PRO A 9 16.46 -7.61 -7.70
C PRO A 9 15.15 -7.44 -6.92
N ILE A 10 15.15 -7.60 -5.59
CA ILE A 10 13.96 -7.41 -4.74
C ILE A 10 13.51 -5.94 -4.77
N LYS A 11 14.45 -4.99 -4.71
CA LYS A 11 14.14 -3.55 -4.83
C LYS A 11 13.53 -3.22 -6.18
N ILE A 12 14.06 -3.80 -7.26
CA ILE A 12 13.54 -3.60 -8.61
C ILE A 12 12.13 -4.16 -8.70
N GLY A 13 11.89 -5.39 -8.22
CA GLY A 13 10.56 -6.00 -8.22
C GLY A 13 9.51 -5.19 -7.45
N ILE A 14 9.87 -4.68 -6.27
CA ILE A 14 8.98 -3.82 -5.47
C ILE A 14 8.66 -2.51 -6.21
N ASN A 15 9.65 -1.87 -6.84
CA ASN A 15 9.41 -0.65 -7.61
C ASN A 15 8.52 -0.89 -8.84
N VAL A 16 8.72 -2.01 -9.55
CA VAL A 16 7.87 -2.40 -10.67
C VAL A 16 6.44 -2.64 -10.20
N LEU A 17 6.26 -3.37 -9.09
CA LEU A 17 4.95 -3.60 -8.48
C LEU A 17 4.24 -2.27 -8.15
N PHE A 18 4.95 -1.32 -7.53
CA PHE A 18 4.41 0.00 -7.23
C PHE A 18 4.01 0.80 -8.46
N LEU A 19 4.83 0.74 -9.53
CA LEU A 19 4.51 1.39 -10.79
C LEU A 19 3.23 0.78 -11.40
N SER A 20 3.13 -0.55 -11.41
CA SER A 20 1.96 -1.26 -11.92
C SER A 20 0.69 -0.95 -11.13
N LEU A 21 0.78 -0.83 -9.79
CA LEU A 21 -0.35 -0.44 -8.94
C LEU A 21 -0.84 0.98 -9.24
N ILE A 22 0.08 1.95 -9.38
CA ILE A 22 -0.28 3.33 -9.70
C ILE A 22 -0.91 3.41 -11.10
N LEU A 23 -0.30 2.73 -12.09
CA LEU A 23 -0.83 2.69 -13.45
C LEU A 23 -2.21 2.03 -13.50
N GLY A 24 -2.38 0.90 -12.80
CA GLY A 24 -3.68 0.21 -12.72
C GLY A 24 -4.75 1.07 -12.05
N ALA A 25 -4.40 1.80 -10.99
CA ALA A 25 -5.33 2.72 -10.33
C ALA A 25 -5.72 3.86 -11.28
N GLY A 26 -4.75 4.45 -11.98
CA GLY A 26 -5.00 5.48 -12.98
C GLY A 26 -5.89 4.99 -14.11
N MET A 27 -5.64 3.80 -14.66
CA MET A 27 -6.50 3.22 -15.69
C MET A 27 -7.94 3.08 -15.22
N ILE A 28 -8.16 2.68 -13.97
CA ILE A 28 -9.51 2.51 -13.41
C ILE A 28 -10.19 3.86 -13.17
N PHE A 29 -9.47 4.89 -12.71
CA PHE A 29 -10.03 6.23 -12.47
C PHE A 29 -10.37 7.01 -13.74
N PHE A 30 -9.68 6.73 -14.84
CA PHE A 30 -9.87 7.41 -16.12
C PHE A 30 -10.58 6.51 -17.15
N ASP A 31 -11.17 5.40 -16.70
CA ASP A 31 -12.07 4.59 -17.53
C ASP A 31 -13.44 5.30 -17.65
N ASP A 32 -14.18 5.03 -18.72
CA ASP A 32 -15.47 5.69 -19.00
C ASP A 32 -16.57 5.27 -17.99
N ASP A 33 -16.35 4.22 -17.20
CA ASP A 33 -17.28 3.71 -16.20
C ASP A 33 -16.98 4.23 -14.78
N TYR A 34 -17.64 5.34 -14.42
CA TYR A 34 -17.59 5.98 -13.10
C TYR A 34 -17.92 5.02 -11.92
N GLN A 35 -18.65 3.93 -12.13
CA GLN A 35 -18.92 2.96 -11.05
C GLN A 35 -17.66 2.20 -10.60
N ASN A 36 -16.61 2.19 -11.42
CA ASN A 36 -15.34 1.57 -11.08
C ASN A 36 -14.39 2.47 -10.27
N ASP A 37 -14.73 3.74 -10.01
CA ASP A 37 -13.92 4.64 -9.18
C ASP A 37 -13.59 4.04 -7.80
N HIS A 38 -14.55 3.30 -7.26
CA HIS A 38 -14.41 2.55 -6.02
C HIS A 38 -13.25 1.54 -6.04
N LYS A 39 -13.05 0.85 -7.18
CA LYS A 39 -11.95 -0.09 -7.38
C LYS A 39 -10.62 0.63 -7.46
N GLY A 40 -10.58 1.82 -8.06
CA GLY A 40 -9.40 2.69 -8.09
C GLY A 40 -8.95 3.08 -6.68
N TRP A 41 -9.90 3.47 -5.82
CA TRP A 41 -9.63 3.79 -4.42
C TRP A 41 -9.12 2.58 -3.63
N ILE A 42 -9.69 1.39 -3.82
CA ILE A 42 -9.20 0.15 -3.20
C ILE A 42 -7.75 -0.12 -3.62
N LEU A 43 -7.44 0.05 -4.91
CA LEU A 43 -6.11 -0.22 -5.44
C LEU A 43 -5.06 0.76 -4.89
N LEU A 44 -5.43 2.04 -4.72
CA LEU A 44 -4.60 3.03 -4.03
C LEU A 44 -4.38 2.69 -2.56
N LEU A 45 -5.41 2.25 -1.84
CA LEU A 45 -5.29 1.86 -0.43
C LEU A 45 -4.38 0.65 -0.25
N ILE A 46 -4.47 -0.34 -1.16
CA ILE A 46 -3.55 -1.48 -1.20
C ILE A 46 -2.11 -0.99 -1.45
N PHE A 47 -1.91 -0.08 -2.41
CA PHE A 47 -0.61 0.53 -2.69
C PHE A 47 -0.02 1.21 -1.43
N TRP A 48 -0.80 2.07 -0.77
CA TRP A 48 -0.37 2.77 0.43
C TRP A 48 -0.11 1.83 1.61
N GLY A 49 -0.93 0.77 1.76
CA GLY A 49 -0.74 -0.26 2.77
C GLY A 49 0.57 -1.03 2.59
N ILE A 50 0.82 -1.56 1.38
CA ILE A 50 2.07 -2.29 1.07
C ILE A 50 3.28 -1.37 1.26
N ARG A 51 3.21 -0.13 0.78
CA ARG A 51 4.27 0.86 0.95
C ARG A 51 4.58 1.14 2.42
N SER A 52 3.55 1.31 3.24
CA SER A 52 3.70 1.59 4.67
C SER A 52 4.27 0.38 5.42
N VAL A 53 3.92 -0.86 5.06
CA VAL A 53 4.53 -2.07 5.64
C VAL A 53 6.02 -2.15 5.33
N ILE A 54 6.42 -1.91 4.08
CA ILE A 54 7.83 -1.93 3.68
C ILE A 54 8.62 -0.81 4.38
N SER A 55 8.01 0.38 4.48
CA SER A 55 8.56 1.53 5.21
C SER A 55 8.72 1.21 6.71
N LEU A 56 7.71 0.60 7.33
CA LEU A 56 7.71 0.20 8.74
C LEU A 56 8.86 -0.75 9.04
N ILE A 57 9.06 -1.80 8.24
CA ILE A 57 10.16 -2.75 8.42
C ILE A 57 11.51 -2.04 8.40
N LYS A 58 11.67 -1.03 7.54
CA LYS A 58 12.88 -0.22 7.46
C LYS A 58 13.02 0.72 8.66
N ASN A 59 11.96 1.44 9.02
CA ASN A 59 11.98 2.45 10.08
C ASN A 59 12.11 1.82 11.48
N VAL A 60 11.57 0.62 11.69
CA VAL A 60 11.82 -0.19 12.90
C VAL A 60 13.29 -0.57 12.99
N ARG A 61 13.89 -1.00 11.87
CA ARG A 61 15.33 -1.32 11.81
C ARG A 61 16.20 -0.10 12.10
N ASP A 62 15.81 1.07 11.58
CA ASP A 62 16.54 2.33 11.72
C ASP A 62 16.17 3.08 13.02
N VAL A 63 15.36 2.49 13.92
CA VAL A 63 14.91 3.04 15.21
C VAL A 63 14.24 4.42 15.09
N ASN A 64 13.61 4.71 13.96
CA ASN A 64 12.94 5.98 13.71
C ASN A 64 11.49 5.95 14.21
N LYS A 65 11.30 6.30 15.49
CA LYS A 65 10.00 6.21 16.18
C LYS A 65 8.89 7.03 15.52
N VAL A 66 9.19 8.20 14.96
CA VAL A 66 8.17 9.08 14.35
C VAL A 66 7.60 8.45 13.09
N LEU A 67 8.47 7.94 12.22
CA LEU A 67 8.03 7.29 10.98
C LEU A 67 7.34 5.95 11.25
N VAL A 68 7.80 5.19 12.26
CA VAL A 68 7.13 3.95 12.69
C VAL A 68 5.68 4.22 13.08
N VAL A 69 5.40 5.28 13.84
CA VAL A 69 4.04 5.66 14.22
C VAL A 69 3.21 6.08 13.00
N ALA A 70 3.79 6.85 12.08
CA ALA A 70 3.11 7.25 10.85
C ALA A 70 2.77 6.06 9.95
N ASP A 71 3.70 5.12 9.77
CA ASP A 71 3.49 3.90 8.99
C ASP A 71 2.41 3.01 9.62
N LEU A 72 2.43 2.85 10.95
CA LEU A 72 1.39 2.10 11.67
C LEU A 72 0.01 2.74 11.51
N LEU A 73 -0.09 4.06 11.64
CA LEU A 73 -1.34 4.78 11.44
C LEU A 73 -1.88 4.56 10.03
N LEU A 74 -1.03 4.68 9.01
CA LEU A 74 -1.38 4.43 7.62
C LEU A 74 -1.87 3.00 7.38
N ILE A 75 -1.19 2.00 7.96
CA ILE A 75 -1.61 0.60 7.87
C ILE A 75 -2.97 0.40 8.54
N THR A 76 -3.15 0.94 9.74
CA THR A 76 -4.42 0.83 10.48
C THR A 76 -5.57 1.48 9.72
N LEU A 77 -5.37 2.66 9.14
CA LEU A 77 -6.38 3.33 8.31
C LEU A 77 -6.70 2.53 7.05
N ALA A 78 -5.68 2.04 6.34
CA ALA A 78 -5.87 1.24 5.13
C ALA A 78 -6.64 -0.05 5.42
N VAL A 79 -6.24 -0.80 6.44
CA VAL A 79 -6.92 -2.05 6.85
C VAL A 79 -8.32 -1.76 7.35
N GLY A 80 -8.51 -0.74 8.19
CA GLY A 80 -9.82 -0.35 8.71
C GLY A 80 -10.80 0.01 7.59
N PHE A 81 -10.34 0.79 6.61
CA PHE A 81 -11.17 1.14 5.45
C PHE A 81 -11.50 -0.08 4.59
N LEU A 82 -10.52 -0.95 4.32
CA LEU A 82 -10.76 -2.18 3.55
C LEU A 82 -11.75 -3.12 4.26
N CYS A 83 -11.62 -3.28 5.58
CA CYS A 83 -12.55 -4.08 6.38
C CYS A 83 -13.96 -3.46 6.40
N TRP A 84 -14.07 -2.15 6.59
CA TRP A 84 -15.34 -1.44 6.55
C TRP A 84 -16.06 -1.67 5.22
N GLN A 85 -15.31 -1.52 4.13
CA GLN A 85 -15.85 -1.66 2.79
C GLN A 85 -16.23 -3.12 2.46
N ALA A 86 -15.44 -4.08 2.93
CA ALA A 86 -15.76 -5.50 2.80
C ALA A 86 -17.04 -5.89 3.56
N ILE A 87 -17.31 -5.27 4.71
CA ILE A 87 -18.53 -5.51 5.49
C ILE A 87 -19.73 -4.80 4.86
N GLY A 88 -19.56 -3.55 4.41
CA GLY A 88 -20.64 -2.74 3.84
C GLY A 88 -21.17 -3.21 2.49
N ASN A 89 -20.36 -3.93 1.69
CA ASN A 89 -20.78 -4.47 0.39
C ASN A 89 -21.54 -5.81 0.47
N TRP A 90 -21.79 -6.36 1.68
CA TRP A 90 -22.53 -7.62 1.90
C TRP A 90 -23.93 -7.44 2.54
N SER A 91 -24.44 -6.19 2.61
CA SER A 91 -25.81 -5.86 3.09
C SER A 91 -26.62 -5.19 2.00
#